data_AF-A0A4V1A0F8-F1
#
_entry.id   AF-A0A4V1A0F8-F1
#
_cell.length_a   1.000
_cell.length_b   1.000
_cell.length_c   1.000
_cell.angle_alpha   90.00
_cell.angle_beta   90.00
_cell.angle_gamma   90.00
#
_symmetry.space_group_name_H-M   'P 1'
#
loop_
_entity.id
_entity.type
_entity.pdbx_description
1 polymer ?
#
loop_
_entity_poly.entity_id
_entity_poly.type
_entity_poly.pdbx_seq_one_letter_code
_entity_poly.pdbx_strand_id
1 'polypeptide(L)'
;MAAAVVLAGCGDGGGDAKPSSSPSASSRVVEPRSAFEVYQGVTAAGCTDADDCQAFMTRKLAAAVKVREAMQAKDSAVYAEPIGAVDEAERQADHYGRSNLGAKGNSLAVSLPLQRMVAWFREHPEG
;
A
#
# COMPACT_ATOMS: atom_id res chain seq x y z
N MET A 1 -23.84 -55.19 53.52
CA MET A 1 -23.52 -54.01 54.34
C MET A 1 -22.31 -53.33 53.75
N ALA A 2 -22.43 -52.02 53.50
CA ALA A 2 -21.39 -51.01 53.25
C ALA A 2 -20.40 -51.24 52.10
N ALA A 3 -19.90 -50.26 51.36
CA ALA A 3 -20.25 -48.85 51.11
C ALA A 3 -19.22 -48.37 50.07
N ALA A 4 -19.59 -47.44 49.19
CA ALA A 4 -18.84 -46.19 48.95
C ALA A 4 -19.47 -45.42 47.78
N VAL A 5 -20.01 -44.24 48.11
CA VAL A 5 -20.41 -43.16 47.20
C VAL A 5 -19.24 -42.16 47.10
N VAL A 6 -19.35 -41.22 46.14
CA VAL A 6 -18.83 -39.82 46.11
C VAL A 6 -17.69 -39.67 45.07
N LEU A 7 -17.66 -38.78 44.06
CA LEU A 7 -18.51 -37.69 43.51
C LEU A 7 -18.00 -37.46 42.06
N ALA A 8 -18.86 -37.48 41.04
CA ALA A 8 -19.34 -36.32 40.27
C ALA A 8 -18.27 -35.38 39.65
N GLY A 9 -18.11 -35.50 38.33
CA GLY A 9 -17.52 -34.50 37.43
C GLY A 9 -17.89 -34.86 35.98
N CYS A 10 -18.96 -34.26 35.47
CA CYS A 10 -19.50 -34.44 34.11
C CYS A 10 -18.68 -33.70 33.04
N GLY A 11 -18.66 -34.24 31.82
CA GLY A 11 -18.72 -33.41 30.61
C GLY A 11 -17.65 -33.66 29.53
N ASP A 12 -17.80 -34.77 28.82
CA ASP A 12 -17.75 -34.95 27.35
C ASP A 12 -16.93 -34.00 26.46
N GLY A 13 -16.08 -34.59 25.59
CA GLY A 13 -15.62 -33.96 24.35
C GLY A 13 -14.18 -34.26 23.98
N GLY A 14 -13.96 -35.32 23.20
CA GLY A 14 -12.65 -35.71 22.67
C GLY A 14 -12.09 -34.74 21.62
N GLY A 15 -10.79 -34.87 21.35
CA GLY A 15 -10.15 -34.21 20.22
C GLY A 15 -8.65 -34.02 20.39
N ASP A 16 -7.90 -34.79 19.62
CA ASP A 16 -6.45 -34.79 19.43
C ASP A 16 -5.81 -33.39 19.36
N ALA A 17 -4.99 -33.05 20.35
CA ALA A 17 -4.18 -31.83 20.35
C ALA A 17 -2.93 -32.01 19.48
N LYS A 18 -3.06 -31.70 18.19
CA LYS A 18 -1.94 -31.46 17.27
C LYS A 18 -1.25 -30.15 17.65
N PRO A 19 0.09 -30.03 17.62
CA PRO A 19 0.79 -28.83 18.07
C PRO A 19 0.36 -27.61 17.26
N SER A 20 -0.05 -26.57 18.00
CA SER A 20 -0.35 -25.23 17.49
C SER A 20 0.84 -24.71 16.69
N SER A 21 0.66 -24.60 15.38
CA SER A 21 1.46 -23.68 14.58
C SER A 21 1.03 -22.28 14.96
N SER A 22 1.85 -21.62 15.77
CA SER A 22 1.76 -20.18 16.00
C SER A 22 1.77 -19.49 14.63
N PRO A 23 0.80 -18.62 14.31
CA PRO A 23 0.96 -17.73 13.16
C PRO A 23 2.14 -16.83 13.49
N SER A 24 3.29 -17.11 12.88
CA SER A 24 4.38 -16.15 12.78
C SER A 24 3.79 -14.85 12.31
N ALA A 25 4.04 -13.77 13.03
CA ALA A 25 3.62 -12.44 12.67
C ALA A 25 4.16 -12.15 11.26
N SER A 26 3.32 -12.35 10.24
CA SER A 26 3.60 -11.89 8.88
C SER A 26 3.80 -10.40 9.01
N SER A 27 5.06 -9.98 8.96
CA SER A 27 5.42 -8.64 8.52
C SER A 27 4.73 -8.51 7.17
N ARG A 28 3.57 -7.86 7.14
CA ARG A 28 2.77 -7.72 5.93
C ARG A 28 3.60 -6.82 5.02
N VAL A 29 4.44 -7.44 4.20
CA VAL A 29 4.99 -6.77 3.03
C VAL A 29 3.76 -6.28 2.27
N VAL A 30 3.62 -4.96 2.20
CA VAL A 30 2.51 -4.37 1.46
C VAL A 30 2.75 -4.70 0.01
N GLU A 31 1.87 -5.50 -0.59
CA GLU A 31 1.99 -5.83 -2.01
C GLU A 31 1.91 -4.55 -2.85
N PRO A 32 2.79 -4.37 -3.87
CA PRO A 32 2.78 -3.17 -4.73
C PRO A 32 1.41 -2.89 -5.32
N ARG A 33 0.66 -3.94 -5.65
CA ARG A 33 -0.68 -3.79 -6.22
C ARG A 33 -1.68 -3.18 -5.24
N SER A 34 -1.67 -3.63 -3.99
CA SER A 34 -2.53 -3.05 -2.95
C SER A 34 -2.16 -1.59 -2.65
N ALA A 35 -0.85 -1.25 -2.66
CA ALA A 35 -0.43 0.14 -2.56
C ALA A 35 -0.92 0.97 -3.76
N PHE A 36 -0.88 0.40 -4.97
CA PHE A 36 -1.35 1.06 -6.18
C PHE A 36 -2.87 1.31 -6.18
N GLU A 37 -3.67 0.39 -5.65
CA GLU A 37 -5.11 0.58 -5.45
C GLU A 37 -5.42 1.76 -4.51
N VAL A 38 -4.64 1.91 -3.43
CA VAL A 38 -4.74 3.07 -2.53
C VAL A 38 -4.39 4.35 -3.29
N TYR A 39 -3.33 4.33 -4.10
CA TYR A 39 -2.99 5.47 -4.98
C TYR A 39 -4.15 5.82 -5.91
N GLN A 40 -4.77 4.84 -6.57
CA GLN A 40 -5.92 5.07 -7.44
C GLN A 40 -7.08 5.72 -6.67
N GLY A 41 -7.39 5.23 -5.48
CA GLY A 41 -8.41 5.81 -4.60
C GLY A 41 -8.14 7.27 -4.23
N VAL A 42 -6.88 7.61 -3.92
CA VAL A 42 -6.47 9.01 -3.68
C VAL A 42 -6.65 9.87 -4.92
N THR A 43 -6.36 9.33 -6.10
CA THR A 43 -6.44 10.10 -7.35
C THR A 43 -7.84 10.23 -7.94
N ALA A 44 -8.80 9.41 -7.50
CA ALA A 44 -10.15 9.36 -8.08
C ALA A 44 -10.95 10.66 -7.87
N ALA A 45 -10.74 11.36 -6.75
CA ALA A 45 -11.48 12.58 -6.42
C ALA A 45 -11.08 13.79 -7.29
N GLY A 46 -9.84 13.81 -7.80
CA GLY A 46 -9.30 14.99 -8.47
C GLY A 46 -9.17 16.20 -7.53
N CYS A 47 -9.19 17.40 -8.10
CA CYS A 47 -9.26 18.66 -7.35
C CYS A 47 -10.07 19.71 -8.11
N THR A 48 -10.71 20.63 -7.39
CA THR A 48 -11.62 21.64 -7.98
C THR A 48 -11.17 23.08 -7.86
N ASP A 49 -10.32 23.40 -6.89
CA ASP A 49 -9.79 24.73 -6.62
C ASP A 49 -8.29 24.69 -6.29
N ALA A 50 -7.65 25.85 -6.21
CA ALA A 50 -6.19 25.94 -6.09
C ALA A 50 -5.64 25.32 -4.79
N ASP A 51 -6.31 25.57 -3.65
CA ASP A 51 -5.91 25.04 -2.35
C ASP A 51 -6.12 23.53 -2.28
N ASP A 52 -7.27 23.05 -2.77
CA ASP A 52 -7.54 21.63 -2.89
C ASP A 52 -6.56 20.94 -3.86
N CYS A 53 -6.16 21.58 -4.96
CA CYS A 53 -5.17 21.03 -5.88
C CYS A 53 -3.78 20.89 -5.26
N GLN A 54 -3.36 21.81 -4.40
CA GLN A 54 -2.12 21.67 -3.64
C GLN A 54 -2.18 20.46 -2.69
N ALA A 55 -3.27 20.32 -1.93
CA ALA A 55 -3.46 19.20 -1.03
C ALA A 55 -3.60 17.86 -1.77
N PHE A 56 -4.33 17.84 -2.88
CA PHE A 56 -4.50 16.70 -3.77
C PHE A 56 -3.15 16.23 -4.33
N MET A 57 -2.36 17.13 -4.91
CA MET A 57 -1.06 16.77 -5.48
C MET A 57 -0.10 16.25 -4.41
N THR A 58 -0.13 16.82 -3.21
CA THR A 58 0.64 16.34 -2.06
C THR A 58 0.24 14.91 -1.68
N ARG A 59 -1.07 14.63 -1.54
CA ARG A 59 -1.58 13.28 -1.23
C ARG A 59 -1.27 12.27 -2.34
N LYS A 60 -1.44 12.68 -3.60
CA LYS A 60 -1.13 11.87 -4.78
C LYS A 60 0.34 11.45 -4.80
N LEU A 61 1.26 12.39 -4.60
CA LEU A 61 2.69 12.10 -4.54
C LEU A 61 3.02 11.19 -3.36
N ALA A 62 2.50 11.48 -2.16
CA ALA A 62 2.73 10.65 -0.99
C ALA A 62 2.22 9.20 -1.18
N ALA A 63 1.07 9.02 -1.84
CA ALA A 63 0.58 7.69 -2.18
C ALA A 63 1.49 6.98 -3.19
N ALA A 64 1.99 7.68 -4.22
CA ALA A 64 2.93 7.12 -5.17
C ALA A 64 4.26 6.69 -4.51
N VAL A 65 4.76 7.45 -3.53
CA VAL A 65 5.93 7.06 -2.74
C VAL A 65 5.71 5.74 -2.01
N LYS A 66 4.52 5.52 -1.43
CA LYS A 66 4.20 4.23 -0.81
C LYS A 66 4.14 3.08 -1.82
N VAL A 67 3.69 3.34 -3.05
CA VAL A 67 3.75 2.35 -4.14
C VAL A 67 5.21 2.01 -4.43
N ARG A 68 6.09 3.01 -4.52
CA ARG A 68 7.54 2.79 -4.72
C ARG A 68 8.15 1.98 -3.59
N GLU A 69 7.86 2.30 -2.34
CA GLU A 69 8.36 1.56 -1.18
C GLU A 69 7.94 0.09 -1.23
N ALA A 70 6.69 -0.19 -1.59
CA ALA A 70 6.20 -1.56 -1.80
C ALA A 70 6.92 -2.27 -2.95
N MET A 71 7.12 -1.58 -4.09
CA MET A 71 7.86 -2.10 -5.25
C MET A 71 9.31 -2.46 -4.89
N GLN A 72 10.00 -1.58 -4.17
CA GLN A 72 11.37 -1.79 -3.71
C GLN A 72 11.46 -2.98 -2.73
N ALA A 73 10.49 -3.11 -1.83
CA ALA A 73 10.44 -4.20 -0.86
C ALA A 73 10.16 -5.57 -1.49
N LYS A 74 9.41 -5.61 -2.61
CA LYS A 74 9.09 -6.86 -3.32
C LYS A 74 10.22 -7.30 -4.25
N ASP A 75 10.54 -6.49 -5.26
CA ASP A 75 11.66 -6.76 -6.19
C ASP A 75 12.03 -5.50 -6.99
N SER A 76 13.04 -4.77 -6.52
CA SER A 76 13.49 -3.54 -7.19
C SER A 76 13.95 -3.72 -8.64
N ALA A 77 14.37 -4.91 -9.06
CA ALA A 77 14.82 -5.15 -10.43
C ALA A 77 13.63 -5.29 -11.38
N VAL A 78 12.58 -6.00 -10.97
CA VAL A 78 11.33 -6.13 -11.73
C VAL A 78 10.63 -4.78 -11.86
N TYR A 79 10.60 -4.00 -10.77
CA TYR A 79 9.90 -2.70 -10.74
C TYR A 79 10.79 -1.50 -11.07
N ALA A 80 11.97 -1.68 -11.66
CA ALA A 80 12.92 -0.59 -11.87
C ALA A 80 12.31 0.60 -12.64
N GLU A 81 11.50 0.32 -13.67
CA GLU A 81 10.84 1.36 -14.47
C GLU A 81 9.78 2.17 -13.69
N PRO A 82 8.75 1.56 -13.07
CA PRO A 82 7.76 2.32 -12.32
C PRO A 82 8.36 2.97 -11.06
N ILE A 83 9.42 2.39 -10.45
CA ILE A 83 10.19 3.05 -9.39
C ILE A 83 10.82 4.35 -9.90
N GLY A 84 11.54 4.29 -11.03
CA GLY A 84 12.18 5.46 -11.62
C GLY A 84 11.18 6.55 -12.02
N ALA A 85 9.94 6.17 -12.38
CA ALA A 85 8.87 7.11 -12.64
C ALA A 85 8.42 7.88 -11.38
N VAL A 86 8.35 7.21 -10.21
CA VAL A 86 8.06 7.87 -8.93
C VAL A 86 9.23 8.75 -8.49
N ASP A 87 10.47 8.29 -8.66
CA ASP A 87 11.67 9.08 -8.34
C ASP A 87 11.75 10.37 -9.14
N GLU A 88 11.40 10.32 -10.44
CA GLU A 88 11.29 11.51 -11.28
C GLU A 88 10.19 12.45 -10.75
N ALA A 89 9.03 11.93 -10.36
CA ALA A 89 7.95 12.74 -9.81
C ALA A 89 8.36 13.48 -8.52
N GLU A 90 9.08 12.81 -7.63
CA GLU A 90 9.63 13.43 -6.42
C GLU A 90 10.67 14.50 -6.74
N ARG A 91 11.58 14.22 -7.69
CA ARG A 91 12.59 15.20 -8.11
C ARG A 91 11.95 16.46 -8.69
N GLN A 92 10.89 16.31 -9.50
CA GLN A 92 10.11 17.44 -10.01
C GLN A 92 9.43 18.19 -8.87
N ALA A 93 8.83 17.49 -7.91
CA ALA A 93 8.18 18.10 -6.76
C ALA A 93 9.16 18.89 -5.89
N ASP A 94 10.38 18.38 -5.69
CA ASP A 94 11.44 19.06 -4.95
C ASP A 94 11.99 20.25 -5.74
N HIS A 95 12.14 20.13 -7.06
CA HIS A 95 12.58 21.22 -7.94
C HIS A 95 11.65 22.44 -7.90
N TYR A 96 10.33 22.22 -7.96
CA TYR A 96 9.33 23.30 -7.91
C TYR A 96 8.95 23.74 -6.49
N GLY A 97 9.43 23.01 -5.48
CA GLY A 97 9.01 23.16 -4.09
C GLY A 97 7.68 22.45 -3.81
N ARG A 98 7.70 21.54 -2.83
CA ARG A 98 6.54 20.72 -2.45
C ARG A 98 5.33 21.53 -1.95
N SER A 99 5.51 22.78 -1.57
CA SER A 99 4.42 23.71 -1.19
C SER A 99 3.72 24.37 -2.37
N ASN A 100 4.17 24.14 -3.62
CA ASN A 100 3.69 24.81 -4.83
C ASN A 100 3.25 23.83 -5.94
N LEU A 101 2.89 22.60 -5.57
CA LEU A 101 2.46 21.56 -6.51
C LEU A 101 1.08 21.82 -7.11
N GLY A 102 0.23 22.61 -6.44
CA GLY A 102 -1.10 23.00 -6.92
C GLY A 102 -1.05 23.99 -8.09
N ALA A 103 0.08 24.68 -8.30
CA ALA A 103 0.23 25.62 -9.40
C ALA A 103 0.19 24.90 -10.77
N LYS A 104 -0.49 25.54 -11.72
CA LYS A 104 -0.62 25.06 -13.10
C LYS A 104 0.78 24.96 -13.74
N GLY A 105 1.17 23.77 -14.17
CA GLY A 105 2.51 23.46 -14.70
C GLY A 105 3.30 22.54 -13.77
N ASN A 106 3.38 22.88 -12.48
CA ASN A 106 4.06 22.05 -11.47
C ASN A 106 3.29 20.74 -11.25
N SER A 107 1.96 20.83 -11.17
CA SER A 107 1.07 19.67 -11.06
C SER A 107 1.22 18.70 -12.23
N LEU A 108 1.43 19.23 -13.44
CA LEU A 108 1.65 18.44 -14.65
C LEU A 108 3.02 17.76 -14.64
N ALA A 109 4.08 18.50 -14.28
CA ALA A 109 5.44 17.97 -14.21
C ALA A 109 5.56 16.80 -13.22
N VAL A 110 4.81 16.84 -12.11
CA VAL A 110 4.71 15.71 -11.17
C VAL A 110 3.78 14.61 -11.68
N SER A 111 2.69 14.96 -12.35
CA SER A 111 1.69 13.96 -12.79
C SER A 111 2.15 13.12 -13.98
N LEU A 112 2.94 13.67 -14.91
CA LEU A 112 3.40 12.95 -16.10
C LEU A 112 4.25 11.72 -15.77
N PRO A 113 5.28 11.80 -14.89
CA PRO A 113 5.97 10.61 -14.43
C PRO A 113 5.03 9.62 -13.70
N LEU A 114 4.12 10.09 -12.85
CA LEU A 114 3.18 9.19 -12.16
C LEU A 114 2.22 8.46 -13.12
N GLN A 115 1.90 9.05 -14.28
CA GLN A 115 1.14 8.36 -15.33
C GLN A 115 1.93 7.20 -15.96
N ARG A 116 3.27 7.29 -16.02
CA ARG A 116 4.11 6.16 -16.47
C ARG A 116 4.07 5.00 -15.48
N MET A 117 4.15 5.27 -14.17
CA MET A 117 3.91 4.25 -13.15
C MET A 117 2.54 3.58 -13.32
N VAL A 118 1.48 4.38 -13.56
CA VAL A 118 0.13 3.85 -13.82
C VAL A 118 0.07 3.00 -15.08
N ALA A 119 0.73 3.42 -16.17
CA ALA A 119 0.77 2.67 -17.42
C ALA A 119 1.43 1.31 -17.23
N TRP A 120 2.57 1.27 -16.55
CA TRP A 120 3.28 0.03 -16.25
C TRP A 120 2.37 -1.00 -15.55
N PHE A 121 1.63 -0.57 -14.52
CA PHE A 121 0.67 -1.42 -13.79
C PHE A 121 -0.55 -1.87 -14.60
N ARG A 122 -0.84 -1.21 -15.74
CA ARG A 122 -1.88 -1.64 -16.67
C ARG A 122 -1.35 -2.66 -17.67
N GLU A 123 -0.08 -2.54 -18.03
CA GLU A 123 0.63 -3.47 -18.92
C GLU A 123 1.05 -4.76 -18.20
N HIS A 124 1.27 -4.67 -16.88
CA HIS A 124 1.67 -5.78 -16.00
C HIS A 124 0.61 -5.99 -14.89
N PRO A 125 -0.54 -6.60 -15.21
CA PRO A 125 -1.66 -6.73 -14.27
C PRO A 125 -1.36 -7.66 -13.09
N GLU A 126 -0.44 -8.61 -13.24
CA GLU A 126 0.02 -9.51 -12.18
C GLU A 126 0.80 -8.80 -11.08
N GLY A 127 1.26 -7.56 -11.33
CA GLY A 127 1.95 -6.73 -10.35
C GLY A 127 3.27 -7.34 -9.95
#